data_AF-X1B7T8-F1
#
_entry.id   AF-X1B7T8-F1
#
_cell.length_a   1.000
_cell.length_b   1.000
_cell.length_c   1.000
_cell.angle_alpha   90.00
_cell.angle_beta   90.00
_cell.angle_gamma   90.00
#
_symmetry.space_group_name_H-M   'P 1'
#
loop_
_entity.id
_entity.type
_entity.pdbx_description
1 polymer ?
#
loop_
_entity_poly.entity_id
_entity_poly.type
_entity_poly.pdbx_seq_one_letter_code
_entity_poly.pdbx_strand_id
1 'polypeptide(L)'
;SSLLTIYASQDNYSASFDTIITVIEMKTELHLEFNGSEIFYNEIYELQVNQSILLTVNYTDYYTGDHIGSANVSLTGAGLSENLTENIALKHYNITLHAVNLTKGFNFLTIIAQKEDIMPQAISFSINVIERKTVLNLLINETDITTTKTYVLQLGETINIKVDYTDNETGQFIDVATTEITGGGISGTLTEYSNYYMITISAEDLTQAINFIRILAEKKNYQPQPIEFRLDVIERQTYVSFLLNQINKTLDKTMELPISDNLNITFEYFDAKTGEYINNATVQLIGTDITLNLTDIP
;
A
#
# COMPACT_ATOMS: atom_id res chain seq x y z
N SER A 1 -62.24 2.17 -4.86
CA SER A 1 -63.08 3.37 -4.76
C SER A 1 -64.46 2.96 -4.29
N SER A 2 -65.18 3.84 -3.61
CA SER A 2 -66.53 3.60 -3.11
C SER A 2 -67.45 4.69 -3.62
N LEU A 3 -68.62 4.30 -4.14
CA LEU A 3 -69.70 5.22 -4.47
C LEU A 3 -70.44 5.55 -3.18
N LEU A 4 -70.44 6.82 -2.79
CA LEU A 4 -71.26 7.32 -1.70
C LEU A 4 -72.40 8.15 -2.30
N THR A 5 -73.63 7.84 -1.91
CA THR A 5 -74.79 8.66 -2.24
C THR A 5 -75.25 9.38 -0.98
N ILE A 6 -75.28 10.71 -1.04
CA ILE A 6 -75.86 11.56 0.01
C ILE A 6 -77.32 11.79 -0.37
N TYR A 7 -78.23 11.46 0.55
CA TYR A 7 -79.66 11.69 0.38
C TYR A 7 -80.12 12.80 1.33
N ALA A 8 -80.91 13.73 0.79
CA ALA A 8 -81.66 14.70 1.58
C ALA A 8 -83.14 14.53 1.26
N SER A 9 -83.98 14.41 2.29
CA SER A 9 -85.43 14.34 2.12
C SER A 9 -86.17 15.09 3.23
N GLN A 10 -87.26 15.76 2.86
CA GLN A 10 -88.24 16.36 3.76
C GLN A 10 -89.60 16.39 3.04
N ASP A 11 -90.61 15.72 3.61
CA ASP A 11 -91.96 15.59 3.02
C ASP A 11 -91.93 15.29 1.51
N ASN A 12 -92.60 16.10 0.68
CA ASN A 12 -92.70 15.96 -0.77
C ASN A 12 -91.42 16.34 -1.54
N TYR A 13 -90.28 16.53 -0.87
CA TYR A 13 -89.01 16.92 -1.48
C TYR A 13 -87.93 15.87 -1.20
N SER A 14 -87.23 15.46 -2.26
CA SER A 14 -86.03 14.63 -2.16
C SER A 14 -84.96 15.10 -3.14
N ALA A 15 -83.70 14.93 -2.74
CA ALA A 15 -82.53 15.11 -3.59
C ALA A 15 -81.49 14.03 -3.24
N SER A 16 -80.73 13.61 -4.24
CA SER A 16 -79.57 12.74 -4.05
C SER A 16 -78.37 13.31 -4.79
N PHE A 17 -77.19 13.08 -4.23
CA PHE A 17 -75.92 13.44 -4.82
C PHE A 17 -74.96 12.25 -4.71
N ASP A 18 -74.49 11.78 -5.85
CA ASP A 18 -73.51 10.70 -5.93
C ASP A 18 -72.09 11.29 -5.97
N THR A 19 -71.21 10.74 -5.16
CA THR A 19 -69.78 11.03 -5.19
C THR A 19 -68.97 9.74 -5.13
N ILE A 20 -67.79 9.75 -5.74
CA ILE A 20 -66.86 8.63 -5.71
C ILE A 20 -65.69 9.02 -4.84
N ILE A 21 -65.43 8.25 -3.78
CA ILE A 21 -64.23 8.38 -2.97
C ILE A 21 -63.25 7.29 -3.41
N THR A 22 -62.07 7.70 -3.88
CA THR A 22 -60.97 6.78 -4.15
C THR A 22 -59.94 6.92 -3.04
N VAL A 23 -59.73 5.84 -2.30
CA VAL A 23 -58.60 5.71 -1.37
C VAL A 23 -57.42 5.21 -2.19
N ILE A 24 -56.30 5.92 -2.15
CA ILE A 24 -55.04 5.56 -2.78
C ILE A 24 -53.99 5.34 -1.68
N GLU A 25 -52.97 4.53 -1.98
CA GLU A 25 -51.81 4.39 -1.09
C GLU A 25 -51.12 5.74 -0.88
N MET A 26 -50.60 5.95 0.32
CA MET A 26 -49.77 7.10 0.65
C MET A 26 -48.50 7.06 -0.21
N LYS A 27 -48.24 8.13 -0.96
CA LYS A 27 -47.02 8.28 -1.75
C LYS A 27 -45.84 8.56 -0.81
N THR A 28 -44.71 7.93 -1.08
CA THR A 28 -43.54 7.96 -0.21
C THR A 28 -42.26 8.33 -0.95
N GLU A 29 -41.24 8.68 -0.18
CA GLU A 29 -39.88 8.94 -0.64
C GLU A 29 -38.87 8.21 0.25
N LEU A 30 -37.75 7.81 -0.34
CA LEU A 30 -36.67 7.12 0.33
C LEU A 30 -35.36 7.85 0.00
N HIS A 31 -34.58 8.17 1.02
CA HIS A 31 -33.20 8.68 0.87
C HIS A 31 -32.24 7.76 1.59
N LEU A 32 -31.08 7.53 1.00
CA LEU A 32 -30.01 6.70 1.55
C LEU A 32 -28.74 7.56 1.70
N GLU A 33 -28.10 7.46 2.85
CA GLU A 33 -26.84 8.11 3.15
C GLU A 33 -25.79 7.07 3.59
N PHE A 34 -24.54 7.24 3.15
CA PHE A 34 -23.38 6.56 3.76
C PHE A 34 -22.60 7.56 4.59
N ASN A 35 -22.44 7.26 5.88
CA ASN A 35 -21.69 8.12 6.81
C ASN A 35 -22.11 9.61 6.74
N GLY A 36 -23.40 9.87 6.51
CA GLY A 36 -23.97 11.22 6.39
C GLY A 36 -23.83 11.90 5.02
N SER A 37 -23.33 11.20 4.00
CA SER A 37 -23.33 11.68 2.61
C SER A 37 -24.41 10.97 1.80
N GLU A 38 -25.27 11.74 1.13
CA GLU A 38 -26.35 11.21 0.30
C GLU A 38 -25.83 10.37 -0.86
N ILE A 39 -26.58 9.34 -1.19
CA ILE A 39 -26.28 8.38 -2.23
C ILE A 39 -27.36 8.37 -3.29
N PHE A 40 -26.92 8.33 -4.54
CA PHE A 40 -27.79 8.22 -5.67
C PHE A 40 -27.86 6.79 -6.21
N TYR A 41 -28.97 6.52 -6.88
CA TYR A 41 -29.25 5.24 -7.52
C TYR A 41 -28.12 4.83 -8.48
N ASN A 42 -27.72 3.56 -8.43
CA ASN A 42 -26.65 2.96 -9.24
C ASN A 42 -25.23 3.53 -9.03
N GLU A 43 -24.99 4.27 -7.96
CA GLU A 43 -23.64 4.66 -7.61
C GLU A 43 -22.81 3.49 -7.05
N ILE A 44 -21.50 3.59 -7.28
CA ILE A 44 -20.50 2.63 -6.82
C ILE A 44 -19.69 3.30 -5.72
N TYR A 45 -19.67 2.68 -4.55
CA TYR A 45 -18.90 3.11 -3.40
C TYR A 45 -17.74 2.18 -3.16
N GLU A 46 -16.55 2.72 -2.95
CA GLU A 46 -15.40 1.94 -2.54
C GLU A 46 -15.39 1.77 -1.03
N LEU A 47 -15.19 0.54 -0.58
CA LEU A 47 -15.01 0.21 0.83
C LEU A 47 -13.80 -0.69 0.98
N GLN A 48 -12.84 -0.31 1.82
CA GLN A 48 -11.67 -1.17 2.02
C GLN A 48 -12.02 -2.38 2.89
N VAL A 49 -11.32 -3.50 2.68
CA VAL A 49 -11.45 -4.68 3.55
C VAL A 49 -11.27 -4.26 5.03
N ASN A 50 -12.05 -4.89 5.91
CA ASN A 50 -12.11 -4.63 7.36
C ASN A 50 -12.63 -3.23 7.77
N GLN A 51 -13.05 -2.38 6.83
CA GLN A 51 -13.79 -1.16 7.17
C GLN A 51 -15.29 -1.46 7.36
N SER A 52 -15.99 -0.50 7.94
CA SER A 52 -17.45 -0.49 8.06
C SER A 52 -18.01 0.87 7.70
N ILE A 53 -19.24 0.88 7.22
CA ILE A 53 -19.99 2.11 6.92
C ILE A 53 -21.31 2.10 7.68
N LEU A 54 -21.76 3.28 8.09
CA LEU A 54 -23.10 3.48 8.62
C LEU A 54 -24.03 3.83 7.45
N LEU A 55 -24.99 2.95 7.21
CA LEU A 55 -26.11 3.21 6.31
C LEU A 55 -27.19 3.93 7.10
N THR A 56 -27.65 5.06 6.61
CA THR A 56 -28.80 5.79 7.15
C THR A 56 -29.87 5.92 6.09
N VAL A 57 -31.13 5.63 6.45
CA VAL A 57 -32.27 5.61 5.55
C VAL A 57 -33.38 6.50 6.12
N ASN A 58 -33.78 7.49 5.35
CA ASN A 58 -34.94 8.33 5.65
C ASN A 58 -36.11 7.87 4.78
N TYR A 59 -37.16 7.35 5.41
CA TYR A 59 -38.37 6.91 4.72
C TYR A 59 -39.53 7.83 5.12
N THR A 60 -40.07 8.59 4.16
CA THR A 60 -40.95 9.72 4.46
C THR A 60 -42.20 9.75 3.61
N ASP A 61 -43.25 10.41 4.11
CA ASP A 61 -44.42 10.81 3.32
C ASP A 61 -43.97 11.85 2.29
N TYR A 62 -44.25 11.60 1.01
CA TYR A 62 -43.79 12.45 -0.09
C TYR A 62 -44.33 13.89 -0.03
N TYR A 63 -45.52 14.09 0.52
CA TYR A 63 -46.18 15.40 0.56
C TYR A 63 -45.84 16.20 1.81
N THR A 64 -45.70 15.54 2.95
CA THR A 64 -45.42 16.23 4.23
C THR A 64 -43.95 16.21 4.63
N GLY A 65 -43.17 15.27 4.09
CA GLY A 65 -41.79 15.00 4.52
C GLY A 65 -41.72 14.33 5.91
N ASP A 66 -42.86 13.89 6.47
CA ASP A 66 -42.87 13.26 7.79
C ASP A 66 -42.28 11.85 7.74
N HIS A 67 -41.48 11.51 8.76
CA HIS A 67 -40.91 10.18 8.92
C HIS A 67 -41.98 9.12 9.11
N ILE A 68 -41.88 8.06 8.30
CA ILE A 68 -42.74 6.88 8.38
C ILE A 68 -42.09 5.89 9.33
N GLY A 69 -42.46 6.01 10.61
CA GLY A 69 -41.96 5.14 11.67
C GLY A 69 -42.59 3.74 11.71
N SER A 70 -41.93 2.82 12.40
CA SER A 70 -42.32 1.41 12.54
C SER A 70 -42.56 0.68 11.21
N ALA A 71 -41.89 1.11 10.15
CA ALA A 71 -41.84 0.40 8.87
C ALA A 71 -40.85 -0.76 8.95
N ASN A 72 -41.05 -1.76 8.09
CA ASN A 72 -40.04 -2.78 7.85
C ASN A 72 -39.04 -2.23 6.83
N VAL A 73 -37.82 -1.94 7.29
CA VAL A 73 -36.72 -1.46 6.43
C VAL A 73 -35.61 -2.50 6.48
N SER A 74 -35.22 -3.01 5.32
CA SER A 74 -34.24 -4.11 5.21
C SER A 74 -33.21 -3.86 4.12
N LEU A 75 -32.01 -4.40 4.33
CA LEU A 75 -30.90 -4.49 3.38
C LEU A 75 -30.83 -5.91 2.86
N THR A 76 -30.87 -6.06 1.54
CA THR A 76 -30.77 -7.36 0.86
C THR A 76 -29.74 -7.30 -0.27
N GLY A 77 -29.18 -8.46 -0.64
CA GLY A 77 -28.21 -8.58 -1.73
C GLY A 77 -26.84 -9.05 -1.26
N ALA A 78 -25.99 -9.50 -2.19
CA ALA A 78 -24.66 -10.06 -1.90
C ALA A 78 -24.65 -11.18 -0.82
N GLY A 79 -25.76 -11.92 -0.66
CA GLY A 79 -25.92 -12.95 0.37
C GLY A 79 -26.36 -12.41 1.75
N LEU A 80 -26.59 -11.11 1.89
CA LEU A 80 -27.11 -10.47 3.08
C LEU A 80 -28.64 -10.36 3.06
N SER A 81 -29.24 -10.40 4.24
CA SER A 81 -30.66 -10.15 4.50
C SER A 81 -30.80 -9.66 5.93
N GLU A 82 -30.65 -8.35 6.13
CA GLU A 82 -30.58 -7.72 7.45
C GLU A 82 -31.68 -6.66 7.60
N ASN A 83 -32.22 -6.50 8.82
CA ASN A 83 -33.15 -5.41 9.11
C ASN A 83 -32.39 -4.18 9.63
N LEU A 84 -32.82 -3.00 9.20
CA LEU A 84 -32.33 -1.74 9.77
C LEU A 84 -33.04 -1.45 11.09
N THR A 85 -32.33 -0.79 12.00
CA THR A 85 -32.86 -0.36 13.30
C THR A 85 -33.45 1.03 13.18
N GLU A 86 -34.70 1.22 13.59
CA GLU A 86 -35.32 2.54 13.69
C GLU A 86 -34.73 3.33 14.87
N ASN A 87 -34.36 4.57 14.62
CA ASN A 87 -34.09 5.55 15.66
C ASN A 87 -35.18 6.63 15.64
N ILE A 88 -36.11 6.50 16.60
CA ILE A 88 -37.30 7.35 16.73
C ILE A 88 -36.94 8.82 16.98
N ALA A 89 -35.89 9.08 17.76
CA ALA A 89 -35.49 10.43 18.13
C ALA A 89 -34.90 11.20 16.94
N LEU A 90 -34.15 10.51 16.09
CA LEU A 90 -33.52 11.06 14.90
C LEU A 90 -34.34 10.87 13.62
N LYS A 91 -35.49 10.19 13.70
CA LYS A 91 -36.44 10.00 12.59
C LYS A 91 -35.82 9.35 11.34
N HIS A 92 -35.07 8.27 11.55
CA HIS A 92 -34.39 7.53 10.48
C HIS A 92 -34.18 6.06 10.87
N TYR A 93 -33.81 5.24 9.90
CA TYR A 93 -33.38 3.86 10.10
C TYR A 93 -31.88 3.73 9.82
N ASN A 94 -31.18 2.84 10.50
CA ASN A 94 -29.76 2.64 10.24
C ASN A 94 -29.29 1.19 10.42
N ILE A 95 -28.14 0.88 9.80
CA ILE A 95 -27.39 -0.34 10.02
C ILE A 95 -25.89 -0.06 9.77
N THR A 96 -25.03 -0.66 10.59
CA THR A 96 -23.59 -0.69 10.30
C THR A 96 -23.28 -1.87 9.40
N LEU A 97 -22.85 -1.59 8.17
CA LEU A 97 -22.44 -2.61 7.21
C LEU A 97 -20.92 -2.79 7.29
N HIS A 98 -20.48 -4.00 7.60
CA HIS A 98 -19.06 -4.35 7.66
C HIS A 98 -18.59 -4.98 6.35
N ALA A 99 -17.45 -4.54 5.81
CA ALA A 99 -16.88 -5.07 4.56
C ALA A 99 -16.56 -6.57 4.63
N VAL A 100 -16.30 -7.10 5.83
CA VAL A 100 -16.04 -8.54 6.05
C VAL A 100 -17.25 -9.43 5.74
N ASN A 101 -18.45 -8.85 5.71
CA ASN A 101 -19.68 -9.55 5.35
C ASN A 101 -19.95 -9.53 3.84
N LEU A 102 -19.09 -8.87 3.07
CA LEU A 102 -19.20 -8.72 1.62
C LEU A 102 -18.08 -9.50 0.92
N THR A 103 -18.28 -9.77 -0.37
CA THR A 103 -17.25 -10.39 -1.22
C THR A 103 -16.28 -9.33 -1.75
N LYS A 104 -15.00 -9.68 -1.96
CA LYS A 104 -14.05 -8.76 -2.61
C LYS A 104 -14.55 -8.44 -4.03
N GLY A 105 -14.53 -7.17 -4.43
CA GLY A 105 -15.11 -6.69 -5.68
C GLY A 105 -16.53 -6.14 -5.52
N PHE A 106 -17.32 -6.16 -6.60
CA PHE A 106 -18.65 -5.55 -6.64
C PHE A 106 -19.71 -6.38 -5.90
N ASN A 107 -20.41 -5.73 -4.99
CA ASN A 107 -21.54 -6.26 -4.25
C ASN A 107 -22.77 -5.40 -4.54
N PHE A 108 -23.80 -6.01 -5.12
CA PHE A 108 -25.06 -5.34 -5.42
C PHE A 108 -26.02 -5.48 -4.25
N LEU A 109 -26.51 -4.35 -3.77
CA LEU A 109 -27.33 -4.25 -2.56
C LEU A 109 -28.58 -3.45 -2.86
N THR A 110 -29.65 -3.74 -2.12
CA THR A 110 -30.91 -3.00 -2.20
C THR A 110 -31.48 -2.79 -0.81
N ILE A 111 -31.79 -1.53 -0.49
CA ILE A 111 -32.63 -1.19 0.65
C ILE A 111 -34.09 -1.24 0.19
N ILE A 112 -34.94 -1.89 0.98
CA ILE A 112 -36.39 -1.94 0.77
C ILE A 112 -37.06 -1.41 2.04
N ALA A 113 -37.96 -0.45 1.89
CA ALA A 113 -38.80 0.08 2.96
C ALA A 113 -40.28 -0.18 2.64
N GLN A 114 -40.99 -0.80 3.58
CA GLN A 114 -42.40 -1.17 3.40
C GLN A 114 -43.18 -1.03 4.71
N LYS A 115 -44.44 -0.59 4.60
CA LYS A 115 -45.40 -0.54 5.70
C LYS A 115 -46.80 -0.73 5.11
N GLU A 116 -47.67 -1.42 5.85
CA GLU A 116 -49.06 -1.68 5.43
C GLU A 116 -49.77 -0.37 5.02
N ASP A 117 -50.55 -0.42 3.94
CA ASP A 117 -51.30 0.71 3.34
C ASP A 117 -50.45 1.92 2.87
N ILE A 118 -49.12 1.77 2.81
CA ILE A 118 -48.18 2.79 2.37
C ILE A 118 -47.35 2.25 1.20
N MET A 119 -47.18 3.07 0.16
CA MET A 119 -46.43 2.68 -1.05
C MET A 119 -44.97 2.31 -0.69
N PRO A 120 -44.49 1.09 -1.01
CA PRO A 120 -43.12 0.69 -0.70
C PRO A 120 -42.10 1.41 -1.59
N GLN A 121 -40.87 1.56 -1.07
CA GLN A 121 -39.75 2.15 -1.80
C GLN A 121 -38.53 1.24 -1.76
N ALA A 122 -37.70 1.36 -2.79
CA ALA A 122 -36.43 0.66 -2.85
C ALA A 122 -35.33 1.51 -3.50
N ILE A 123 -34.11 1.39 -2.99
CA ILE A 123 -32.91 1.99 -3.57
C ILE A 123 -31.87 0.90 -3.74
N SER A 124 -31.38 0.74 -4.96
CA SER A 124 -30.26 -0.15 -5.29
C SER A 124 -28.97 0.65 -5.46
N PHE A 125 -27.88 0.09 -4.94
CA PHE A 125 -26.54 0.66 -4.99
C PHE A 125 -25.51 -0.47 -5.04
N SER A 126 -24.25 -0.11 -5.33
CA SER A 126 -23.15 -1.07 -5.36
C SER A 126 -22.04 -0.67 -4.40
N ILE A 127 -21.47 -1.65 -3.70
CA ILE A 127 -20.22 -1.47 -2.95
C ILE A 127 -19.13 -2.30 -3.63
N ASN A 128 -18.07 -1.64 -4.07
CA ASN A 128 -16.84 -2.27 -4.51
C ASN A 128 -15.91 -2.44 -3.31
N VAL A 129 -15.76 -3.67 -2.81
CA VAL A 129 -14.83 -3.97 -1.73
C VAL A 129 -13.43 -4.10 -2.29
N ILE A 130 -12.56 -3.15 -1.92
CA ILE A 130 -11.18 -3.04 -2.40
C ILE A 130 -10.17 -3.39 -1.31
N GLU A 131 -8.94 -3.66 -1.70
CA GLU A 131 -7.83 -3.89 -0.77
C GLU A 131 -7.56 -2.66 0.10
N ARG A 132 -7.01 -2.90 1.30
CA ARG A 132 -6.53 -1.83 2.17
C ARG A 132 -5.32 -1.15 1.55
N LYS A 133 -5.30 0.18 1.57
CA LYS A 133 -4.18 0.98 1.08
C LYS A 133 -2.96 0.79 1.98
N THR A 134 -1.78 0.77 1.38
CA THR A 134 -0.52 0.47 2.06
C THR A 134 0.59 1.42 1.65
N VAL A 135 1.65 1.45 2.45
CA VAL A 135 2.88 2.21 2.20
C VAL A 135 4.07 1.28 2.40
N LEU A 136 5.12 1.47 1.58
CA LEU A 136 6.40 0.77 1.71
C LEU A 136 7.52 1.79 1.76
N ASN A 137 8.22 1.85 2.89
CA ASN A 137 9.42 2.68 3.05
C ASN A 137 10.67 1.81 2.95
N LEU A 138 11.76 2.36 2.43
CA LEU A 138 13.03 1.66 2.19
C LEU A 138 14.18 2.36 2.91
N LEU A 139 14.87 1.60 3.75
CA LEU A 139 16.09 2.02 4.42
C LEU A 139 17.25 1.12 4.00
N ILE A 140 18.42 1.72 3.79
CA ILE A 140 19.69 1.01 3.62
C ILE A 140 20.65 1.48 4.71
N ASN A 141 21.13 0.56 5.55
CA ASN A 141 21.98 0.87 6.70
C ASN A 141 21.41 2.04 7.54
N GLU A 142 20.13 1.94 7.92
CA GLU A 142 19.36 2.96 8.65
C GLU A 142 19.16 4.31 7.93
N THR A 143 19.61 4.45 6.67
CA THR A 143 19.37 5.64 5.85
C THR A 143 18.12 5.46 5.01
N ASP A 144 17.11 6.31 5.21
CA ASP A 144 15.90 6.33 4.36
C ASP A 144 16.26 6.81 2.95
N ILE A 145 16.02 5.93 1.97
CA ILE A 145 16.22 6.20 0.55
C ILE A 145 14.93 6.01 -0.26
N THR A 146 13.77 6.01 0.39
CA THR A 146 12.45 5.77 -0.23
C THR A 146 12.20 6.71 -1.42
N THR A 147 12.68 7.96 -1.30
CA THR A 147 12.52 9.00 -2.32
C THR A 147 13.69 9.10 -3.29
N THR A 148 14.94 9.05 -2.80
CA THR A 148 16.15 9.18 -3.62
C THR A 148 16.38 7.95 -4.49
N LYS A 149 16.05 6.75 -3.97
CA LYS A 149 16.14 5.45 -4.66
C LYS A 149 17.52 5.16 -5.23
N THR A 150 18.57 5.71 -4.61
CA THR A 150 19.96 5.53 -5.01
C THR A 150 20.82 5.35 -3.77
N TYR A 151 21.72 4.37 -3.80
CA TYR A 151 22.71 4.15 -2.76
C TYR A 151 24.04 3.70 -3.38
N VAL A 152 25.15 4.18 -2.82
CA VAL A 152 26.51 3.83 -3.27
C VAL A 152 27.07 2.80 -2.30
N LEU A 153 27.57 1.71 -2.83
CA LEU A 153 28.13 0.59 -2.09
C LEU A 153 29.57 0.35 -2.54
N GLN A 154 30.53 0.24 -1.64
CA GLN A 154 31.89 -0.11 -2.02
C GLN A 154 32.06 -1.63 -2.11
N LEU A 155 32.95 -2.11 -2.99
CA LEU A 155 33.28 -3.53 -3.08
C LEU A 155 33.66 -4.10 -1.71
N GLY A 156 33.25 -5.34 -1.42
CA GLY A 156 33.47 -6.03 -0.14
C GLY A 156 32.72 -5.45 1.07
N GLU A 157 31.88 -4.43 0.91
CA GLU A 157 30.95 -4.00 1.95
C GLU A 157 29.66 -4.83 1.92
N THR A 158 29.02 -4.93 3.08
CA THR A 158 27.66 -5.47 3.22
C THR A 158 26.70 -4.36 3.60
N ILE A 159 25.45 -4.47 3.16
CA ILE A 159 24.38 -3.55 3.52
C ILE A 159 23.18 -4.30 4.07
N ASN A 160 22.52 -3.67 5.03
CA ASN A 160 21.20 -4.10 5.50
C ASN A 160 20.14 -3.33 4.73
N ILE A 161 19.38 -4.04 3.92
CA ILE A 161 18.21 -3.51 3.22
C ILE A 161 17.01 -3.81 4.10
N LYS A 162 16.35 -2.76 4.58
CA LYS A 162 15.16 -2.83 5.42
C LYS A 162 13.99 -2.19 4.71
N VAL A 163 12.81 -2.80 4.80
CA VAL A 163 11.56 -2.18 4.36
C VAL A 163 10.49 -2.22 5.45
N ASP A 164 9.75 -1.13 5.56
CA ASP A 164 8.62 -0.99 6.48
C ASP A 164 7.33 -1.00 5.66
N TYR A 165 6.63 -2.14 5.67
CA TYR A 165 5.35 -2.31 4.97
C TYR A 165 4.20 -2.07 5.94
N THR A 166 3.42 -1.01 5.71
CA THR A 166 2.44 -0.49 6.69
C THR A 166 1.08 -0.22 6.07
N ASP A 167 0.04 -0.30 6.90
CA ASP A 167 -1.29 0.16 6.56
C ASP A 167 -1.30 1.69 6.45
N ASN A 168 -1.80 2.24 5.34
CA ASN A 168 -1.74 3.67 5.09
C ASN A 168 -2.63 4.49 6.03
N GLU A 169 -3.71 3.92 6.55
CA GLU A 169 -4.67 4.62 7.40
C GLU A 169 -4.23 4.59 8.87
N THR A 170 -3.80 3.43 9.36
CA THR A 170 -3.44 3.26 10.78
C THR A 170 -1.95 3.43 11.06
N GLY A 171 -1.10 3.38 10.04
CA GLY A 171 0.36 3.36 10.17
C GLY A 171 0.91 2.07 10.79
N GLN A 172 0.06 1.06 11.01
CA GLN A 172 0.46 -0.19 11.64
C GLN A 172 1.27 -1.06 10.67
N PHE A 173 2.28 -1.74 11.21
CA PHE A 173 3.06 -2.74 10.50
C PHE A 173 2.16 -3.89 10.02
N ILE A 174 2.34 -4.28 8.76
CA ILE A 174 1.64 -5.41 8.15
C ILE A 174 2.55 -6.63 8.28
N ASP A 175 2.32 -7.41 9.33
CA ASP A 175 3.01 -8.66 9.63
C ASP A 175 2.68 -9.78 8.63
N VAL A 176 3.48 -10.85 8.59
CA VAL A 176 3.26 -12.05 7.77
C VAL A 176 2.99 -11.75 6.29
N ALA A 177 3.53 -10.65 5.77
CA ALA A 177 3.55 -10.33 4.36
C ALA A 177 4.69 -11.07 3.66
N THR A 178 4.45 -11.45 2.42
CA THR A 178 5.54 -11.91 1.54
C THR A 178 6.30 -10.67 1.08
N THR A 179 7.63 -10.68 1.27
CA THR A 179 8.51 -9.60 0.82
C THR A 179 9.63 -10.19 -0.03
N GLU A 180 9.62 -9.90 -1.32
CA GLU A 180 10.56 -10.45 -2.30
C GLU A 180 11.52 -9.37 -2.79
N ILE A 181 12.77 -9.74 -3.02
CA ILE A 181 13.81 -8.91 -3.64
C ILE A 181 14.32 -9.57 -4.91
N THR A 182 14.49 -8.80 -5.98
CA THR A 182 15.04 -9.26 -7.26
C THR A 182 15.86 -8.17 -7.95
N GLY A 183 16.79 -8.56 -8.81
CA GLY A 183 17.60 -7.64 -9.62
C GLY A 183 19.09 -7.69 -9.27
N GLY A 184 19.95 -7.09 -10.08
CA GLY A 184 21.40 -7.06 -9.81
C GLY A 184 22.11 -8.43 -9.70
N GLY A 185 21.46 -9.52 -10.13
CA GLY A 185 21.96 -10.89 -9.95
C GLY A 185 21.42 -11.61 -8.70
N ILE A 186 20.68 -10.91 -7.84
CA ILE A 186 20.08 -11.48 -6.62
C ILE A 186 18.58 -11.75 -6.79
N SER A 187 18.10 -12.76 -6.07
CA SER A 187 16.68 -13.06 -5.89
C SER A 187 16.44 -13.75 -4.55
N GLY A 188 15.42 -13.36 -3.80
CA GLY A 188 15.09 -14.00 -2.53
C GLY A 188 13.96 -13.30 -1.79
N THR A 189 13.82 -13.63 -0.50
CA THR A 189 12.82 -13.03 0.41
C THR A 189 13.50 -12.30 1.54
N LEU A 190 12.88 -11.24 2.04
CA LEU A 190 13.32 -10.56 3.26
C LEU A 190 12.81 -11.31 4.49
N THR A 191 13.57 -11.26 5.58
CA THR A 191 13.19 -11.84 6.88
C THR A 191 12.35 -10.86 7.67
N GLU A 192 11.24 -11.33 8.23
CA GLU A 192 10.36 -10.53 9.08
C GLU A 192 10.94 -10.32 10.48
N TYR A 193 10.84 -9.08 10.96
CA TYR A 193 11.12 -8.66 12.34
C TYR A 193 9.88 -7.96 12.92
N SER A 194 9.97 -7.48 14.16
CA SER A 194 8.83 -6.93 14.92
C SER A 194 8.04 -5.83 14.21
N ASN A 195 8.69 -5.07 13.33
CA ASN A 195 8.10 -3.89 12.69
C ASN A 195 8.70 -3.59 11.31
N TYR A 196 9.41 -4.54 10.71
CA TYR A 196 10.06 -4.38 9.42
C TYR A 196 10.43 -5.72 8.81
N TYR A 197 10.79 -5.69 7.53
CA TYR A 197 11.41 -6.80 6.80
C TYR A 197 12.84 -6.44 6.45
N MET A 198 13.79 -7.37 6.52
CA MET A 198 15.20 -7.09 6.26
C MET A 198 15.92 -8.23 5.55
N ILE A 199 16.89 -7.87 4.71
CA ILE A 199 17.90 -8.77 4.15
C ILE A 199 19.26 -8.09 4.19
N THR A 200 20.31 -8.87 4.43
CA THR A 200 21.69 -8.40 4.29
C THR A 200 22.22 -8.89 2.95
N ILE A 201 22.82 -7.99 2.16
CA ILE A 201 23.46 -8.33 0.89
C ILE A 201 24.92 -7.86 0.89
N SER A 202 25.79 -8.60 0.21
CA SER A 202 27.18 -8.21 -0.04
C SER A 202 27.29 -7.53 -1.40
N ALA A 203 28.23 -6.59 -1.52
CA ALA A 203 28.64 -6.05 -2.83
C ALA A 203 29.13 -7.16 -3.79
N GLU A 204 29.60 -8.29 -3.24
CA GLU A 204 30.05 -9.46 -4.00
C GLU A 204 28.91 -10.26 -4.63
N ASP A 205 27.68 -10.12 -4.12
CA ASP A 205 26.49 -10.77 -4.67
C ASP A 205 25.95 -10.01 -5.91
N LEU A 206 26.47 -8.81 -6.16
CA LEU A 206 26.02 -7.90 -7.19
C LEU A 206 26.98 -7.85 -8.37
N THR A 207 26.48 -7.40 -9.53
CA THR A 207 27.36 -7.10 -10.65
C THR A 207 28.22 -5.87 -10.35
N GLN A 208 29.50 -5.88 -10.74
CA GLN A 208 30.33 -4.67 -10.69
C GLN A 208 29.70 -3.61 -11.60
N ALA A 209 29.51 -2.39 -11.07
CA ALA A 209 28.74 -1.26 -11.61
C ALA A 209 27.31 -1.11 -11.08
N ILE A 210 26.38 -0.73 -11.96
CA ILE A 210 25.02 -0.27 -11.61
C ILE A 210 24.06 -1.45 -11.56
N ASN A 211 23.40 -1.61 -10.42
CA ASN A 211 22.42 -2.67 -10.19
C ASN A 211 21.04 -2.05 -9.93
N PHE A 212 20.03 -2.45 -10.71
CA PHE A 212 18.64 -2.11 -10.45
C PHE A 212 17.99 -3.22 -9.64
N ILE A 213 17.48 -2.86 -8.47
CA ILE A 213 16.88 -3.78 -7.51
C ILE A 213 15.41 -3.41 -7.33
N ARG A 214 14.56 -4.42 -7.25
CA ARG A 214 13.14 -4.33 -6.97
C ARG A 214 12.82 -5.10 -5.70
N ILE A 215 12.05 -4.49 -4.81
CA ILE A 215 11.41 -5.16 -3.68
C ILE A 215 9.89 -5.09 -3.88
N LEU A 216 9.20 -6.20 -3.65
CA LEU A 216 7.75 -6.29 -3.67
C LEU A 216 7.27 -6.80 -2.31
N ALA A 217 6.43 -6.02 -1.64
CA ALA A 217 5.73 -6.44 -0.43
C ALA A 217 4.26 -6.72 -0.75
N GLU A 218 3.74 -7.88 -0.34
CA GLU A 218 2.36 -8.28 -0.59
C GLU A 218 1.76 -9.08 0.57
N LYS A 219 0.48 -8.83 0.85
CA LYS A 219 -0.33 -9.62 1.79
C LYS A 219 -1.77 -9.62 1.31
N LYS A 220 -2.45 -10.74 1.44
CA LYS A 220 -3.88 -10.85 1.10
C LYS A 220 -4.68 -9.73 1.78
N ASN A 221 -5.56 -9.08 1.01
CA ASN A 221 -6.42 -7.95 1.40
C ASN A 221 -5.71 -6.60 1.59
N TYR A 222 -4.41 -6.53 1.33
CA TYR A 222 -3.62 -5.30 1.32
C TYR A 222 -3.08 -5.06 -0.08
N GLN A 223 -3.01 -3.80 -0.49
CA GLN A 223 -2.47 -3.44 -1.79
C GLN A 223 -0.98 -3.79 -1.85
N PRO A 224 -0.50 -4.52 -2.87
CA PRO A 224 0.92 -4.81 -3.01
C PRO A 224 1.71 -3.54 -3.30
N GLN A 225 2.92 -3.44 -2.73
CA GLN A 225 3.79 -2.28 -2.89
C GLN A 225 5.12 -2.69 -3.51
N PRO A 226 5.41 -2.26 -4.75
CA PRO A 226 6.74 -2.35 -5.32
C PRO A 226 7.58 -1.11 -4.98
N ILE A 227 8.85 -1.31 -4.67
CA ILE A 227 9.85 -0.24 -4.68
C ILE A 227 11.07 -0.67 -5.50
N GLU A 228 11.48 0.19 -6.42
CA GLU A 228 12.64 -0.02 -7.28
C GLU A 228 13.69 1.03 -6.95
N PHE A 229 14.95 0.61 -6.85
CA PHE A 229 16.08 1.48 -6.51
C PHE A 229 17.37 1.01 -7.19
N ARG A 230 18.36 1.91 -7.21
CA ARG A 230 19.66 1.73 -7.84
C ARG A 230 20.76 1.59 -6.79
N LEU A 231 21.56 0.53 -6.91
CA LEU A 231 22.80 0.34 -6.18
C LEU A 231 24.00 0.54 -7.10
N ASP A 232 24.85 1.50 -6.76
CA ASP A 232 26.11 1.74 -7.46
C ASP A 232 27.25 1.05 -6.71
N VAL A 233 27.74 -0.06 -7.26
CA VAL A 233 28.90 -0.77 -6.72
C VAL A 233 30.17 -0.14 -7.27
N ILE A 234 30.95 0.48 -6.39
CA ILE A 234 32.21 1.17 -6.72
C ILE A 234 33.41 0.47 -6.10
N GLU A 235 34.57 0.63 -6.73
CA GLU A 235 35.83 0.17 -6.16
C GLU A 235 36.16 0.91 -4.86
N ARG A 236 36.88 0.23 -3.96
CA ARG A 236 37.44 0.87 -2.77
C ARG A 236 38.62 1.74 -3.13
N GLN A 237 38.79 2.82 -2.37
CA GLN A 237 40.01 3.63 -2.47
C GLN A 237 41.20 2.83 -1.93
N THR A 238 42.33 2.94 -2.61
CA THR A 238 43.58 2.28 -2.24
C THR A 238 44.74 3.27 -2.23
N TYR A 239 45.83 2.91 -1.57
CA TYR A 239 47.09 3.66 -1.64
C TYR A 239 48.28 2.71 -1.66
N VAL A 240 49.43 3.25 -2.06
CA VAL A 240 50.67 2.48 -2.20
C VAL A 240 51.78 3.13 -1.40
N SER A 241 52.70 2.31 -0.90
CA SER A 241 53.99 2.75 -0.40
C SER A 241 55.08 2.09 -1.23
N PHE A 242 56.02 2.91 -1.70
CA PHE A 242 57.09 2.49 -2.58
C PHE A 242 58.42 2.71 -1.87
N LEU A 243 59.18 1.64 -1.66
CA LEU A 243 60.48 1.71 -1.03
C LEU A 243 61.57 1.22 -1.97
N LEU A 244 62.65 2.00 -2.06
CA LEU A 244 63.88 1.61 -2.73
C LEU A 244 64.96 1.46 -1.67
N ASN A 245 65.54 0.26 -1.54
CA ASN A 245 66.48 -0.09 -0.47
C ASN A 245 65.97 0.34 0.93
N GLN A 246 64.70 0.05 1.22
CA GLN A 246 63.99 0.41 2.48
C GLN A 246 63.79 1.92 2.71
N ILE A 247 64.12 2.77 1.75
CA ILE A 247 63.85 4.21 1.82
C ILE A 247 62.52 4.50 1.13
N ASN A 248 61.59 5.15 1.83
CA ASN A 248 60.31 5.54 1.25
C ASN A 248 60.51 6.58 0.13
N LYS A 249 60.12 6.18 -1.07
CA LYS A 249 60.23 6.91 -2.34
C LYS A 249 58.85 7.11 -2.99
N THR A 250 57.78 7.05 -2.20
CA THR A 250 56.39 7.21 -2.66
C THR A 250 56.14 8.58 -3.30
N LEU A 251 56.68 9.64 -2.71
CA LEU A 251 56.57 11.01 -3.22
C LEU A 251 57.76 11.42 -4.09
N ASP A 252 58.98 11.12 -3.64
CA ASP A 252 60.22 11.32 -4.40
C ASP A 252 60.61 10.01 -5.08
N LYS A 253 60.31 9.89 -6.38
CA LYS A 253 60.47 8.64 -7.14
C LYS A 253 61.87 8.45 -7.73
N THR A 254 62.89 9.12 -7.17
CA THR A 254 64.26 9.12 -7.71
C THR A 254 65.26 8.53 -6.73
N MET A 255 66.28 7.84 -7.24
CA MET A 255 67.40 7.30 -6.46
C MET A 255 68.65 7.30 -7.33
N GLU A 256 69.78 7.67 -6.74
CA GLU A 256 71.09 7.43 -7.33
C GLU A 256 71.58 6.04 -6.88
N LEU A 257 71.93 5.20 -7.84
CA LEU A 257 72.44 3.86 -7.60
C LEU A 257 73.75 3.67 -8.38
N PRO A 258 74.87 3.39 -7.71
CA PRO A 258 76.13 3.07 -8.37
C PRO A 258 76.00 1.88 -9.31
N ILE A 259 76.79 1.90 -10.39
CA ILE A 259 76.83 0.78 -11.35
C ILE A 259 77.30 -0.48 -10.61
N SER A 260 76.56 -1.57 -10.77
CA SER A 260 76.75 -2.88 -10.14
C SER A 260 76.15 -3.06 -8.74
N ASP A 261 75.53 -2.03 -8.14
CA ASP A 261 74.80 -2.20 -6.88
C ASP A 261 73.45 -2.88 -7.12
N ASN A 262 73.02 -3.71 -6.15
CA ASN A 262 71.70 -4.32 -6.17
C ASN A 262 70.64 -3.29 -5.72
N LEU A 263 69.50 -3.27 -6.40
CA LEU A 263 68.32 -2.50 -6.01
C LEU A 263 67.28 -3.43 -5.40
N ASN A 264 66.93 -3.23 -4.13
CA ASN A 264 65.76 -3.83 -3.52
C ASN A 264 64.55 -2.89 -3.73
N ILE A 265 63.50 -3.42 -4.33
CA ILE A 265 62.24 -2.71 -4.57
C ILE A 265 61.18 -3.38 -3.71
N THR A 266 60.57 -2.62 -2.82
CA THR A 266 59.39 -3.04 -2.06
C THR A 266 58.20 -2.18 -2.49
N PHE A 267 57.09 -2.85 -2.80
CA PHE A 267 55.83 -2.20 -3.13
C PHE A 267 54.76 -2.73 -2.20
N GLU A 268 54.16 -1.83 -1.45
CA GLU A 268 53.13 -2.13 -0.45
C GLU A 268 51.82 -1.56 -0.98
N TYR A 269 50.78 -2.39 -1.08
CA TYR A 269 49.46 -2.00 -1.58
C TYR A 269 48.42 -2.12 -0.47
N PHE A 270 47.71 -1.03 -0.18
CA PHE A 270 46.85 -0.94 0.98
C PHE A 270 45.41 -0.56 0.62
N ASP A 271 44.46 -1.13 1.35
CA ASP A 271 43.07 -0.66 1.40
C ASP A 271 43.04 0.64 2.22
N ALA A 272 42.54 1.73 1.64
CA ALA A 272 42.57 3.04 2.29
C ALA A 272 41.62 3.16 3.50
N LYS A 273 40.63 2.27 3.62
CA LYS A 273 39.64 2.25 4.70
C LYS A 273 40.15 1.44 5.88
N THR A 274 40.70 0.26 5.66
CA THR A 274 41.18 -0.62 6.75
C THR A 274 42.65 -0.35 7.11
N GLY A 275 43.45 0.16 6.17
CA GLY A 275 44.90 0.28 6.30
C GLY A 275 45.64 -1.05 6.17
N GLU A 276 44.92 -2.13 5.83
CA GLU A 276 45.51 -3.46 5.68
C GLU A 276 46.12 -3.66 4.29
N TYR A 277 47.09 -4.58 4.22
CA TYR A 277 47.69 -5.02 2.97
C TYR A 277 46.66 -5.73 2.09
N ILE A 278 46.61 -5.35 0.82
CA ILE A 278 45.86 -6.06 -0.22
C ILE A 278 46.73 -7.20 -0.73
N ASN A 279 46.59 -8.35 -0.06
CA ASN A 279 47.35 -9.56 -0.38
C ASN A 279 46.95 -10.16 -1.74
N ASN A 280 47.87 -10.92 -2.34
CA ASN A 280 47.73 -11.60 -3.63
C ASN A 280 47.46 -10.65 -4.82
N ALA A 281 47.74 -9.35 -4.65
CA ALA A 281 47.70 -8.41 -5.74
C ALA A 281 48.79 -8.78 -6.77
N THR A 282 48.44 -8.71 -8.06
CA THR A 282 49.46 -8.82 -9.11
C THR A 282 50.18 -7.48 -9.22
N VAL A 283 51.44 -7.44 -8.82
CA VAL A 283 52.30 -6.25 -8.98
C VAL A 283 53.36 -6.53 -10.03
N GLN A 284 53.43 -5.66 -11.04
CA GLN A 284 54.39 -5.78 -12.14
C GLN A 284 55.30 -4.55 -12.17
N LEU A 285 56.60 -4.79 -12.19
CA LEU A 285 57.60 -3.78 -12.50
C LEU A 285 57.89 -3.82 -14.00
N ILE A 286 57.59 -2.72 -14.69
CA ILE A 286 57.81 -2.59 -16.13
C ILE A 286 58.72 -1.38 -16.38
N GLY A 287 59.82 -1.61 -17.12
CA GLY A 287 60.76 -0.61 -17.58
C GLY A 287 61.12 -0.85 -19.05
N THR A 288 61.96 0.01 -19.63
CA THR A 288 62.36 -0.08 -21.05
C THR A 288 62.98 -1.42 -21.43
N ASP A 289 63.66 -2.09 -20.49
CA ASP A 289 64.37 -3.36 -20.72
C ASP A 289 64.06 -4.42 -19.64
N ILE A 290 63.06 -4.18 -18.79
CA ILE A 290 62.73 -5.03 -17.64
C ILE A 290 61.21 -5.23 -17.56
N THR A 291 60.77 -6.47 -17.40
CA THR A 291 59.42 -6.80 -16.95
C THR A 291 59.54 -7.91 -15.90
N LEU A 292 59.17 -7.59 -14.66
CA LEU A 292 59.24 -8.52 -13.53
C LEU A 292 57.90 -8.53 -12.81
N ASN A 293 57.38 -9.73 -12.52
CA ASN A 293 56.32 -9.86 -11.53
C ASN A 293 56.98 -9.80 -10.15
N LEU A 294 56.52 -8.89 -9.30
CA LEU A 294 56.93 -8.88 -7.90
C LEU A 294 56.16 -9.98 -7.18
N THR A 295 56.88 -10.81 -6.43
CA THR A 295 56.27 -11.84 -5.60
C THR A 295 55.81 -11.23 -4.29
N ASP A 296 54.57 -11.50 -3.92
CA ASP A 296 54.05 -11.16 -2.60
C ASP A 296 54.88 -11.88 -1.52
N ILE A 297 55.27 -11.15 -0.48
CA ILE A 297 56.02 -11.69 0.67
C ILE A 297 55.13 -11.43 1.90
N PRO A 298 54.51 -12.46 2.48
CA PRO A 298 53.59 -12.33 3.61
C PRO A 298 54.27 -11.87 4.90
#